data_AF-A0A2V7WZD6-F1
#
_entry.id   AF-A0A2V7WZD6-F1
#
_cell.length_a   1.000
_cell.length_b   1.000
_cell.length_c   1.000
_cell.angle_alpha   90.00
_cell.angle_beta   90.00
_cell.angle_gamma   90.00
#
_symmetry.space_group_name_H-M   'P 1'
#
loop_
_entity.id
_entity.type
_entity.pdbx_description
1 polymer ?
#
loop_
_entity_poly.entity_id
_entity_poly.type
_entity_poly.pdbx_seq_one_letter_code
_entity_poly.pdbx_strand_id
1 'polypeptide(L)'
;MQLLPDAVHVVHLNANAAGTAWTGSVDLPRGCGTPDACPIHFALNTNKTALSDVQQWLNPNSRKRPWYRVLTMSGEARPAWWTTLHASGRVTAGRFQIHGIETTHVSANLNVQDGKLRLAGLTADVLEGKYHGDWNVNFSKTPAVCAGAGELADISLAAIADAMNDGWVAGTANASYELKGPCPTDFWRSAEGKLHVDVTDALFPHVMIGDGSGALRASHVKGQARLHDGQIEITDTHLISPDGTYELTGTASLKREVDLKLTRVSNGPTEPGYSIGGTLEAPRVVPLSRTEQAQLKR
;
A
#
# COMPACT_ATOMS: atom_id res chain seq x y z
N MET A 1 35.70 -8.17 -12.13
CA MET A 1 35.98 -7.02 -11.25
C MET A 1 37.13 -6.26 -11.86
N GLN A 2 36.95 -4.96 -12.09
CA GLN A 2 37.98 -4.07 -12.61
C GLN A 2 38.32 -3.05 -11.52
N LEU A 3 39.60 -2.98 -11.16
CA LEU A 3 40.11 -2.03 -10.19
C LEU A 3 40.70 -0.85 -10.97
N LEU A 4 40.03 0.30 -10.91
CA LEU A 4 40.56 1.56 -11.39
C LEU A 4 41.27 2.32 -10.24
N PRO A 5 42.09 3.32 -10.56
CA PRO A 5 42.74 4.15 -9.54
C PRO A 5 41.74 4.84 -8.61
N ASP A 6 40.58 5.24 -9.14
CA ASP A 6 39.53 6.04 -8.53
C ASP A 6 38.24 5.28 -8.25
N ALA A 7 38.06 4.07 -8.81
CA ALA A 7 36.84 3.28 -8.64
C ALA A 7 37.09 1.75 -8.64
N VAL A 8 36.18 1.00 -8.03
CA VAL A 8 36.07 -0.45 -8.19
C VAL A 8 34.78 -0.73 -8.93
N HIS A 9 34.91 -1.29 -10.14
CA HIS A 9 33.77 -1.71 -10.94
C HIS A 9 33.58 -3.22 -10.81
N VAL A 10 32.44 -3.60 -10.22
CA VAL A 10 32.01 -4.99 -10.14
C VAL A 10 30.91 -5.19 -11.17
N VAL A 11 31.25 -5.90 -12.25
CA VAL A 11 30.29 -6.39 -13.26
C VAL A 11 30.02 -7.88 -13.01
N HIS A 12 28.82 -8.33 -13.37
CA HIS A 12 28.34 -9.70 -13.12
C HIS A 12 28.39 -10.09 -11.63
N LEU A 13 27.99 -9.17 -10.75
CA LEU A 13 27.77 -9.46 -9.34
C LEU A 13 26.82 -10.67 -9.25
N ASN A 14 27.12 -11.58 -8.33
CA ASN A 14 26.20 -12.63 -7.90
C ASN A 14 26.33 -12.75 -6.38
N ALA A 15 25.28 -12.37 -5.65
CA ALA A 15 25.27 -12.34 -4.21
C ALA A 15 23.92 -12.84 -3.68
N ASN A 16 23.95 -13.51 -2.52
CA ASN A 16 22.73 -13.97 -1.85
C ASN A 16 22.37 -13.02 -0.70
N ALA A 17 21.20 -12.38 -0.78
CA ALA A 17 20.69 -11.46 0.23
C ALA A 17 19.15 -11.46 0.21
N ALA A 18 18.51 -11.17 1.35
CA ALA A 18 17.05 -11.21 1.48
C ALA A 18 16.40 -12.49 0.91
N GLY A 19 17.02 -13.65 1.19
CA GLY A 19 16.49 -14.96 0.77
C GLY A 19 16.60 -15.28 -0.73
N THR A 20 17.30 -14.45 -1.52
CA THR A 20 17.37 -14.62 -2.97
C THR A 20 18.74 -14.28 -3.55
N ALA A 21 18.97 -14.75 -4.78
CA ALA A 21 20.13 -14.37 -5.58
C ALA A 21 19.87 -13.01 -6.24
N TRP A 22 20.83 -12.11 -6.06
CA TRP A 22 20.91 -10.81 -6.70
C TRP A 22 22.04 -10.82 -7.71
N THR A 23 21.77 -10.34 -8.91
CA THR A 23 22.80 -10.11 -9.92
C THR A 23 22.87 -8.66 -10.34
N GLY A 24 23.93 -8.28 -11.05
CA GLY A 24 24.04 -6.97 -11.68
C GLY A 24 25.43 -6.34 -11.54
N SER A 25 25.47 -5.05 -11.25
CA SER A 25 26.71 -4.29 -11.12
C SER A 25 26.72 -3.34 -9.93
N VAL A 26 27.93 -3.08 -9.42
CA VAL A 26 28.19 -2.12 -8.35
C VAL A 26 29.46 -1.38 -8.67
N ASP A 27 29.39 -0.05 -8.57
CA ASP A 27 30.51 0.86 -8.72
C ASP A 27 30.79 1.50 -7.36
N LEU A 28 31.98 1.23 -6.83
CA LEU A 28 32.43 1.77 -5.54
C LEU A 28 33.56 2.77 -5.78
N PRO A 29 33.36 4.07 -5.51
CA PRO A 29 34.44 5.03 -5.60
C PRO A 29 35.51 4.72 -4.55
N ARG A 30 36.76 5.01 -4.89
CA ARG A 30 37.93 4.87 -4.03
C ARG A 30 38.40 6.25 -3.58
N GLY A 31 38.96 6.33 -2.38
CA GLY A 31 39.57 7.57 -1.88
C GLY A 31 38.61 8.55 -1.21
N CYS A 32 37.40 8.15 -0.81
CA CYS A 32 36.43 9.04 -0.14
C CYS A 32 36.78 9.38 1.33
N GLY A 33 37.97 8.99 1.82
CA GLY A 33 38.42 9.20 3.19
C GLY A 33 37.74 8.27 4.21
N THR A 34 36.42 8.30 4.30
CA THR A 34 35.60 7.39 5.14
C THR A 34 34.67 6.52 4.28
N PRO A 35 34.42 5.25 4.65
CA PRO A 35 33.48 4.38 3.93
C PRO A 35 32.05 4.94 3.84
N ASP A 36 31.65 5.71 4.85
CA ASP A 36 30.32 6.33 4.95
C ASP A 36 30.09 7.49 3.97
N ALA A 37 31.16 8.04 3.38
CA ALA A 37 31.09 9.17 2.45
C ALA A 37 31.17 8.75 0.97
N CYS A 38 31.35 7.46 0.67
CA CYS A 38 31.46 6.98 -0.71
C CYS A 38 30.08 6.78 -1.34
N PRO A 39 29.70 7.54 -2.39
CA PRO A 39 28.46 7.30 -3.12
C PRO A 39 28.59 6.02 -3.95
N ILE A 40 27.93 4.96 -3.51
CA ILE A 40 27.88 3.69 -4.22
C ILE A 40 26.84 3.79 -5.33
N HIS A 41 27.20 3.41 -6.55
CA HIS A 41 26.23 3.24 -7.63
C HIS A 41 25.97 1.77 -7.91
N PHE A 42 24.71 1.39 -8.14
CA PHE A 42 24.38 -0.01 -8.39
C PHE A 42 23.25 -0.18 -9.41
N ALA A 43 23.26 -1.33 -10.07
CA ALA A 43 22.13 -1.85 -10.82
C ALA A 43 21.96 -3.30 -10.39
N LEU A 44 20.87 -3.59 -9.67
CA LEU A 44 20.62 -4.90 -9.08
C LEU A 44 19.32 -5.49 -9.62
N ASN A 45 19.36 -6.79 -9.91
CA ASN A 45 18.21 -7.54 -10.37
C ASN A 45 18.06 -8.84 -9.57
N THR A 46 16.82 -9.26 -9.33
CA THR A 46 16.52 -10.56 -8.73
C THR A 46 15.30 -11.19 -9.39
N ASN A 47 15.22 -12.52 -9.36
CA ASN A 47 14.08 -13.23 -9.95
C ASN A 47 12.84 -13.20 -9.04
N LYS A 48 13.04 -13.33 -7.73
CA LYS A 48 11.97 -13.36 -6.73
C LYS A 48 12.47 -12.82 -5.40
N THR A 49 11.66 -12.00 -4.73
CA THR A 49 11.88 -11.63 -3.32
C THR A 49 10.53 -11.34 -2.64
N ALA A 50 10.47 -11.40 -1.30
CA ALA A 50 9.29 -10.97 -0.56
C ALA A 50 9.61 -9.77 0.34
N LEU A 51 8.60 -8.95 0.65
CA LEU A 51 8.76 -7.82 1.56
C LEU A 51 9.25 -8.27 2.93
N SER A 52 8.77 -9.42 3.43
CA SER A 52 9.20 -9.99 4.70
C SER A 52 10.70 -10.30 4.72
N ASP A 53 11.24 -10.83 3.61
CA ASP A 53 12.64 -11.21 3.52
C ASP A 53 13.54 -9.97 3.47
N VAL A 54 13.10 -8.93 2.75
CA VAL A 54 13.76 -7.62 2.69
C VAL A 54 13.74 -6.95 4.07
N GLN A 55 12.58 -6.93 4.75
CA GLN A 55 12.46 -6.37 6.09
C GLN A 55 13.32 -7.10 7.12
N GLN A 56 13.39 -8.44 7.05
CA GLN A 56 14.25 -9.24 7.92
C GLN A 56 15.74 -8.98 7.66
N TRP A 57 16.12 -8.82 6.39
CA TRP A 57 17.50 -8.51 6.01
C TRP A 57 17.92 -7.12 6.47
N LEU A 58 17.02 -6.13 6.35
CA LEU A 58 17.24 -4.79 6.89
C LEU A 58 17.30 -4.85 8.42
N ASN A 59 16.31 -5.37 9.13
CA ASN A 59 16.32 -5.41 10.60
C ASN A 59 16.49 -6.83 11.17
N PRO A 60 17.74 -7.34 11.33
CA PRO A 60 17.99 -8.68 11.85
C PRO A 60 17.65 -8.84 13.34
N ASN A 61 17.42 -7.75 14.08
CA ASN A 61 17.05 -7.78 15.50
C ASN A 61 15.57 -8.11 15.75
N SER A 62 14.77 -8.32 14.70
CA SER A 62 13.32 -8.58 14.76
C SER A 62 12.93 -10.01 15.20
N ARG A 63 13.87 -10.96 15.32
CA ARG A 63 13.57 -12.26 15.96
C ARG A 63 13.32 -12.02 17.45
N LYS A 64 12.13 -12.40 17.93
CA LYS A 64 11.75 -12.45 19.36
C LYS A 64 12.96 -12.91 20.19
N ARG A 65 13.63 -11.97 20.87
CA ARG A 65 14.82 -12.29 21.66
C ARG A 65 14.38 -13.11 22.88
N PRO A 66 14.99 -14.27 23.14
CA PRO A 66 14.70 -15.01 24.35
C PRO A 66 15.01 -14.16 25.58
N TRP A 67 14.06 -14.08 26.52
CA TRP A 67 14.09 -13.18 27.68
C TRP A 67 15.35 -13.35 28.55
N TYR A 68 15.99 -14.52 28.53
CA TYR A 68 17.23 -14.80 29.27
C TYR A 68 18.47 -14.07 28.72
N ARG A 69 18.43 -13.49 27.51
CA ARG A 69 19.52 -12.67 26.94
C ARG A 69 19.44 -11.18 27.31
N VAL A 70 18.43 -10.76 28.09
CA VAL A 70 18.25 -9.37 28.56
C VAL A 70 19.20 -9.04 29.73
N LEU A 71 19.68 -10.06 30.45
CA LEU A 71 20.47 -9.88 31.68
C LEU A 71 22.00 -9.86 31.45
N THR A 72 22.47 -10.19 30.24
CA THR A 72 23.88 -10.07 29.87
C THR A 72 24.11 -8.75 29.12
N MET A 73 24.48 -7.72 29.89
CA MET A 73 25.07 -6.41 29.54
C MET A 73 25.07 -5.90 28.08
N SER A 74 24.68 -4.62 27.96
CA SER A 74 25.30 -3.60 27.09
C SER A 74 25.48 -3.96 25.61
N GLY A 75 24.38 -4.29 24.92
CA GLY A 75 24.37 -4.27 23.47
C GLY A 75 23.96 -2.90 22.98
N GLU A 76 24.91 -1.98 22.76
CA GLU A 76 24.68 -0.83 21.89
C GLU A 76 23.93 -1.33 20.66
N ALA A 77 22.74 -0.79 20.41
CA ALA A 77 22.03 -1.01 19.17
C ALA A 77 22.99 -0.52 18.08
N ARG A 78 23.72 -1.46 17.44
CA ARG A 78 24.58 -1.12 16.30
C ARG A 78 23.75 -0.23 15.39
N PRO A 79 24.22 0.97 15.06
CA PRO A 79 23.56 1.79 14.05
C PRO A 79 23.32 0.91 12.85
N ALA A 80 22.07 0.90 12.41
CA ALA A 80 21.66 0.21 11.21
C ALA A 80 22.65 0.56 10.09
N TRP A 81 23.34 -0.40 9.50
CA TRP A 81 24.44 -0.15 8.54
C TRP A 81 24.04 0.71 7.33
N TRP A 82 22.73 0.85 7.06
CA TRP A 82 22.17 1.72 6.03
C TRP A 82 21.99 3.18 6.45
N THR A 83 22.16 3.55 7.73
CA THR A 83 21.98 4.95 8.18
C THR A 83 23.13 5.85 7.78
N THR A 84 24.31 5.27 7.54
CA THR A 84 25.50 5.97 7.03
C THR A 84 25.80 5.64 5.57
N LEU A 85 25.00 4.77 4.95
CA LEU A 85 25.17 4.36 3.56
C LEU A 85 24.74 5.48 2.61
N HIS A 86 25.62 5.83 1.69
CA HIS A 86 25.32 6.68 0.54
C HIS A 86 25.30 5.80 -0.71
N ALA A 87 24.12 5.47 -1.21
CA ALA A 87 23.99 4.56 -2.34
C ALA A 87 22.81 4.94 -3.24
N SER A 88 23.01 4.87 -4.56
CA SER A 88 21.95 5.15 -5.53
C SER A 88 22.00 4.17 -6.69
N GLY A 89 20.85 3.78 -7.22
CA GLY A 89 20.83 2.77 -8.25
C GLY A 89 19.45 2.33 -8.67
N ARG A 90 19.42 1.39 -9.61
CA ARG A 90 18.18 0.73 -10.05
C ARG A 90 18.06 -0.64 -9.40
N VAL A 91 16.88 -0.95 -8.90
CA VAL A 91 16.52 -2.28 -8.43
C VAL A 91 15.38 -2.83 -9.29
N THR A 92 15.50 -4.09 -9.68
CA THR A 92 14.45 -4.81 -10.42
C THR A 92 14.19 -6.17 -9.79
N ALA A 93 12.92 -6.58 -9.77
CA ALA A 93 12.53 -7.91 -9.34
C ALA A 93 11.52 -8.49 -10.33
N GLY A 94 11.78 -9.70 -10.82
CA GLY A 94 10.85 -10.40 -11.71
C GLY A 94 9.50 -10.66 -11.02
N ARG A 95 9.55 -11.15 -9.77
CA ARG A 95 8.41 -11.34 -8.89
C ARG A 95 8.67 -10.77 -7.50
N PHE A 96 7.68 -10.12 -6.91
CA PHE A 96 7.74 -9.59 -5.56
C PHE A 96 6.46 -9.92 -4.79
N GLN A 97 6.59 -10.37 -3.55
CA GLN A 97 5.43 -10.75 -2.74
C GLN A 97 5.23 -9.80 -1.56
N ILE A 98 4.02 -9.25 -1.42
CA ILE A 98 3.63 -8.32 -0.35
C ILE A 98 2.36 -8.86 0.31
N HIS A 99 2.44 -9.32 1.57
CA HIS A 99 1.27 -9.76 2.35
C HIS A 99 0.31 -10.72 1.61
N GLY A 100 0.84 -11.64 0.81
CA GLY A 100 0.05 -12.60 0.02
C GLY A 100 -0.28 -12.14 -1.40
N ILE A 101 -0.12 -10.86 -1.71
CA ILE A 101 -0.27 -10.31 -3.06
C ILE A 101 1.03 -10.55 -3.84
N GLU A 102 0.93 -11.21 -4.99
CA GLU A 102 2.02 -11.33 -5.94
C GLU A 102 2.02 -10.11 -6.88
N THR A 103 3.19 -9.52 -7.06
CA THR A 103 3.45 -8.47 -8.04
C THR A 103 4.59 -8.91 -8.96
N THR A 104 4.57 -8.46 -10.20
CA THR A 104 5.57 -8.83 -11.21
C THR A 104 6.13 -7.61 -11.92
N HIS A 105 7.24 -7.78 -12.65
CA HIS A 105 7.92 -6.72 -13.39
C HIS A 105 8.24 -5.48 -12.53
N VAL A 106 8.70 -5.70 -11.30
CA VAL A 106 8.96 -4.62 -10.36
C VAL A 106 10.24 -3.89 -10.73
N SER A 107 10.19 -2.56 -10.81
CA SER A 107 11.36 -1.71 -11.06
C SER A 107 11.25 -0.41 -10.28
N ALA A 108 12.34 0.02 -9.65
CA ALA A 108 12.44 1.32 -8.99
C ALA A 108 13.87 1.87 -9.01
N ASN A 109 13.99 3.19 -8.90
CA ASN A 109 15.26 3.83 -8.59
C ASN A 109 15.35 4.01 -7.07
N LEU A 110 16.35 3.40 -6.45
CA LEU A 110 16.60 3.47 -5.02
C LEU A 110 17.71 4.50 -4.75
N ASN A 111 17.49 5.39 -3.79
CA ASN A 111 18.50 6.29 -3.26
C ASN A 111 18.48 6.20 -1.72
N VAL A 112 19.64 5.98 -1.12
CA VAL A 112 19.87 5.95 0.32
C VAL A 112 20.93 6.98 0.64
N GLN A 113 20.60 7.93 1.49
CA GLN A 113 21.50 8.99 1.91
C GLN A 113 21.09 9.51 3.28
N ASP A 114 22.04 9.62 4.21
CA ASP A 114 21.86 10.22 5.54
C ASP A 114 20.67 9.64 6.35
N GLY A 115 20.49 8.32 6.28
CA GLY A 115 19.38 7.63 6.94
C GLY A 115 18.00 7.87 6.30
N LYS A 116 17.97 8.45 5.10
CA LYS A 116 16.75 8.57 4.27
C LYS A 116 16.87 7.61 3.10
N LEU A 117 15.79 6.85 2.88
CA LEU A 117 15.65 5.93 1.77
C LEU A 117 14.50 6.42 0.89
N ARG A 118 14.76 6.56 -0.40
CA ARG A 118 13.79 6.99 -1.41
C ARG A 118 13.74 5.94 -2.50
N LEU A 119 12.55 5.39 -2.75
CA LEU A 119 12.23 4.65 -3.96
C LEU A 119 11.47 5.61 -4.87
N ALA A 120 12.04 5.88 -6.04
CA ALA A 120 11.45 6.76 -7.02
C ALA A 120 11.06 6.02 -8.30
N GLY A 121 9.91 6.36 -8.87
CA GLY A 121 9.39 5.75 -10.08
C GLY A 121 9.23 4.23 -9.94
N LEU A 122 8.73 3.77 -8.80
CA LEU A 122 8.37 2.39 -8.57
C LEU A 122 7.25 2.01 -9.55
N THR A 123 7.45 0.93 -10.28
CA THR A 123 6.49 0.37 -11.24
C THR A 123 6.35 -1.12 -10.98
N ALA A 124 5.14 -1.64 -11.14
CA ALA A 124 4.85 -3.07 -10.98
C ALA A 124 3.52 -3.44 -11.66
N ASP A 125 3.39 -4.71 -12.00
CA ASP A 125 2.13 -5.33 -12.37
C ASP A 125 1.54 -5.98 -11.12
N VAL A 126 0.31 -5.61 -10.75
CA VAL A 126 -0.32 -6.02 -9.50
C VAL A 126 -1.82 -6.14 -9.67
N LEU A 127 -2.43 -7.21 -9.15
CA LEU A 127 -3.89 -7.40 -9.16
C LEU A 127 -4.51 -7.18 -10.56
N GLU A 128 -3.86 -7.79 -11.57
CA GLU A 128 -4.20 -7.70 -13.00
C GLU A 128 -4.01 -6.31 -13.66
N GLY A 129 -3.68 -5.28 -12.89
CA GLY A 129 -3.42 -3.94 -13.37
C GLY A 129 -1.97 -3.49 -13.20
N LYS A 130 -1.78 -2.17 -13.17
CA LYS A 130 -0.47 -1.50 -13.06
C LYS A 130 -0.41 -0.63 -11.82
N TYR A 131 0.79 -0.54 -11.25
CA TYR A 131 1.13 0.35 -10.15
C TYR A 131 2.26 1.29 -10.56
N HIS A 132 2.14 2.57 -10.20
CA HIS A 132 3.19 3.56 -10.30
C HIS A 132 3.26 4.41 -9.03
N GLY A 133 4.44 4.67 -8.48
CA GLY A 133 4.53 5.57 -7.33
C GLY A 133 5.93 5.82 -6.80
N ASP A 134 5.97 6.60 -5.72
CA ASP A 134 7.19 6.97 -5.01
C ASP A 134 7.02 6.70 -3.51
N TRP A 135 8.08 6.22 -2.88
CA TRP A 135 8.14 5.99 -1.44
C TRP A 135 9.35 6.66 -0.81
N ASN A 136 9.15 7.27 0.34
CA ASN A 136 10.19 7.88 1.15
C ASN A 136 10.13 7.34 2.57
N VAL A 137 11.27 6.91 3.09
CA VAL A 137 11.43 6.42 4.45
C VAL A 137 12.53 7.21 5.13
N ASN A 138 12.20 7.88 6.22
CA ASN A 138 13.14 8.70 6.98
C ASN A 138 13.40 8.04 8.34
N PHE A 139 14.56 7.39 8.46
CA PHE A 139 15.03 6.75 9.69
C PHE A 139 15.73 7.73 10.64
N SER A 140 16.01 8.96 10.21
CA SER A 140 16.63 10.00 11.04
C SER A 140 15.64 10.61 12.06
N LYS A 141 14.35 10.27 11.98
CA LYS A 141 13.30 10.67 12.93
C LYS A 141 12.99 9.52 13.89
N THR A 142 12.61 9.86 15.12
CA THR A 142 12.15 8.90 16.13
C THR A 142 10.70 9.23 16.52
N PRO A 143 9.70 8.42 16.12
CA PRO A 143 9.81 7.21 15.30
C PRO A 143 10.13 7.52 13.82
N ALA A 144 10.62 6.51 13.10
CA ALA A 144 10.90 6.63 11.66
C ALA A 144 9.59 6.90 10.90
N VAL A 145 9.65 7.78 9.90
CA VAL A 145 8.46 8.20 9.13
C VAL A 145 8.51 7.62 7.73
N CYS A 146 7.43 6.97 7.33
CA CYS A 146 7.18 6.46 5.99
C CYS A 146 6.16 7.37 5.31
N ALA A 147 6.40 7.70 4.05
CA ALA A 147 5.46 8.42 3.20
C ALA A 147 5.48 7.83 1.79
N GLY A 148 4.32 7.73 1.17
CA GLY A 148 4.18 7.20 -0.18
C GLY A 148 3.07 7.89 -0.94
N ALA A 149 3.27 8.05 -2.23
CA ALA A 149 2.23 8.52 -3.13
C ALA A 149 2.28 7.67 -4.41
N GLY A 150 1.13 7.44 -5.02
CA GLY A 150 1.09 6.62 -6.22
C GLY A 150 -0.29 6.48 -6.83
N GLU A 151 -0.29 5.81 -7.96
CA GLU A 151 -1.44 5.52 -8.80
C GLU A 151 -1.51 4.02 -9.08
N LEU A 152 -2.74 3.54 -9.12
CA LEU A 152 -3.16 2.19 -9.44
C LEU A 152 -4.08 2.32 -10.65
N ALA A 153 -3.76 1.60 -11.72
CA ALA A 153 -4.52 1.62 -12.96
C ALA A 153 -5.03 0.22 -13.30
N ASP A 154 -6.30 0.15 -13.72
CA ASP A 154 -6.96 -1.07 -14.18
C ASP A 154 -6.88 -2.24 -13.19
N ILE A 155 -7.04 -1.95 -11.90
CA ILE A 155 -6.98 -2.97 -10.85
C ILE A 155 -8.27 -3.78 -10.84
N SER A 156 -8.14 -5.11 -10.87
CA SER A 156 -9.25 -6.03 -10.70
C SER A 156 -9.70 -6.05 -9.25
N LEU A 157 -10.91 -5.55 -8.97
CA LEU A 157 -11.52 -5.63 -7.65
C LEU A 157 -11.84 -7.09 -7.26
N ALA A 158 -12.09 -7.95 -8.25
CA ALA A 158 -12.26 -9.39 -8.02
C ALA A 158 -10.96 -10.02 -7.50
N ALA A 159 -9.81 -9.64 -8.06
CA ALA A 159 -8.50 -10.13 -7.56
C ALA A 159 -8.22 -9.67 -6.12
N ILE A 160 -8.68 -8.46 -5.73
CA ILE A 160 -8.62 -8.00 -4.34
C ILE A 160 -9.52 -8.87 -3.45
N ALA A 161 -10.75 -9.11 -3.89
CA ALA A 161 -11.73 -9.93 -3.20
C ALA A 161 -11.20 -11.36 -2.95
N ASP A 162 -10.62 -11.98 -3.97
CA ASP A 162 -9.97 -13.29 -3.89
C ASP A 162 -8.80 -13.32 -2.90
N ALA A 163 -7.96 -12.28 -2.89
CA ALA A 163 -6.88 -12.16 -1.90
C ALA A 163 -7.40 -12.06 -0.46
N MET A 164 -8.64 -11.57 -0.28
CA MET A 164 -9.36 -11.52 1.00
C MET A 164 -10.18 -12.78 1.29
N ASN A 165 -10.09 -13.79 0.42
CA ASN A 165 -10.83 -15.05 0.45
C ASN A 165 -12.35 -14.87 0.49
N ASP A 166 -12.86 -13.83 -0.18
CA ASP A 166 -14.28 -13.50 -0.16
C ASP A 166 -14.66 -12.65 -1.37
N GLY A 167 -15.67 -13.06 -2.14
CA GLY A 167 -16.11 -12.41 -3.37
C GLY A 167 -16.98 -11.17 -3.16
N TRP A 168 -16.61 -10.28 -2.23
CA TRP A 168 -17.44 -9.14 -1.81
C TRP A 168 -17.56 -8.02 -2.86
N VAL A 169 -16.67 -8.00 -3.85
CA VAL A 169 -16.68 -6.98 -4.92
C VAL A 169 -16.08 -7.52 -6.21
N ALA A 170 -16.56 -6.98 -7.34
CA ALA A 170 -15.92 -7.10 -8.64
C ALA A 170 -16.02 -5.76 -9.40
N GLY A 171 -15.26 -5.63 -10.49
CA GLY A 171 -15.15 -4.42 -11.30
C GLY A 171 -13.68 -4.01 -11.52
N THR A 172 -13.48 -2.91 -12.23
CA THR A 172 -12.15 -2.37 -12.54
C THR A 172 -11.97 -1.02 -11.87
N ALA A 173 -10.90 -0.87 -11.09
CA ALA A 173 -10.64 0.32 -10.29
C ALA A 173 -9.35 1.03 -10.72
N ASN A 174 -9.45 2.35 -10.83
CA ASN A 174 -8.32 3.27 -10.81
C ASN A 174 -8.30 3.97 -9.46
N ALA A 175 -7.11 4.14 -8.88
CA ALA A 175 -6.98 4.84 -7.62
C ALA A 175 -5.70 5.66 -7.56
N SER A 176 -5.75 6.81 -6.90
CA SER A 176 -4.55 7.56 -6.50
C SER A 176 -4.54 7.73 -4.98
N TYR A 177 -3.36 7.72 -4.39
CA TYR A 177 -3.23 7.84 -2.94
C TYR A 177 -2.03 8.67 -2.53
N GLU A 178 -2.14 9.25 -1.34
CA GLU A 178 -1.05 9.86 -0.58
C GLU A 178 -1.17 9.38 0.87
N LEU A 179 -0.12 8.77 1.39
CA LEU A 179 -0.08 8.19 2.74
C LEU A 179 1.17 8.66 3.49
N LYS A 180 1.05 8.86 4.80
CA LYS A 180 2.15 9.18 5.69
C LYS A 180 1.89 8.63 7.10
N GLY A 181 2.90 8.03 7.71
CA GLY A 181 2.77 7.47 9.05
C GLY A 181 4.09 6.95 9.60
N PRO A 182 4.10 6.41 10.83
CA PRO A 182 5.28 5.78 11.42
C PRO A 182 5.54 4.39 10.79
N CYS A 183 6.79 4.05 10.51
CA CYS A 183 7.21 2.69 10.08
C CYS A 183 7.45 1.77 11.30
N PRO A 184 7.38 0.41 11.23
CA PRO A 184 7.01 -0.47 10.12
C PRO A 184 5.87 -1.50 10.38
N THR A 185 5.44 -1.79 11.62
CA THR A 185 4.39 -2.81 11.87
C THR A 185 2.99 -2.24 12.02
N ASP A 186 2.85 -1.01 12.51
CA ASP A 186 1.56 -0.35 12.72
C ASP A 186 1.31 0.78 11.72
N PHE A 187 2.06 0.82 10.60
CA PHE A 187 1.94 1.85 9.58
C PHE A 187 0.48 2.00 9.15
N TRP A 188 -0.17 0.93 8.70
CA TRP A 188 -1.57 0.98 8.27
C TRP A 188 -2.57 1.36 9.36
N ARG A 189 -2.23 1.16 10.64
CA ARG A 189 -3.10 1.50 11.77
C ARG A 189 -2.97 2.96 12.22
N SER A 190 -1.90 3.64 11.84
CA SER A 190 -1.57 4.99 12.32
C SER A 190 -1.19 5.95 11.19
N ALA A 191 -1.25 5.47 9.95
CA ALA A 191 -1.05 6.30 8.78
C ALA A 191 -2.24 7.22 8.59
N GLU A 192 -1.92 8.44 8.21
CA GLU A 192 -2.86 9.39 7.66
C GLU A 192 -2.71 9.40 6.15
N GLY A 193 -3.82 9.54 5.45
CA GLY A 193 -3.74 9.70 4.00
C GLY A 193 -5.06 9.97 3.32
N LYS A 194 -4.95 10.23 2.02
CA LYS A 194 -6.06 10.50 1.12
C LYS A 194 -6.01 9.51 -0.02
N LEU A 195 -7.19 9.09 -0.45
CA LEU A 195 -7.39 8.19 -1.57
C LEU A 195 -8.46 8.80 -2.47
N HIS A 196 -8.22 8.78 -3.78
CA HIS A 196 -9.24 9.02 -4.78
C HIS A 196 -9.46 7.71 -5.52
N VAL A 197 -10.71 7.36 -5.74
CA VAL A 197 -11.08 6.09 -6.38
C VAL A 197 -12.08 6.36 -7.49
N ASP A 198 -11.89 5.66 -8.60
CA ASP A 198 -12.74 5.67 -9.78
C ASP A 198 -12.90 4.22 -10.25
N VAL A 199 -14.08 3.65 -10.02
CA VAL A 199 -14.44 2.26 -10.31
C VAL A 199 -15.46 2.20 -11.43
N THR A 200 -15.25 1.28 -12.36
CA THR A 200 -16.16 0.97 -13.46
C THR A 200 -16.68 -0.46 -13.33
N ASP A 201 -17.93 -0.65 -13.77
CA ASP A 201 -18.62 -1.95 -13.76
C ASP A 201 -18.58 -2.67 -12.41
N ALA A 202 -18.83 -1.91 -11.35
CA ALA A 202 -18.79 -2.41 -9.98
C ALA A 202 -19.97 -3.34 -9.70
N LEU A 203 -19.68 -4.46 -9.05
CA LEU A 203 -20.65 -5.42 -8.55
C LEU A 203 -20.37 -5.67 -7.07
N PHE A 204 -21.41 -5.58 -6.24
CA PHE A 204 -21.35 -5.85 -4.80
C PHE A 204 -22.27 -7.03 -4.46
N PRO A 205 -21.78 -8.29 -4.54
CA PRO A 205 -22.62 -9.48 -4.43
C PRO A 205 -23.40 -9.62 -3.12
N HIS A 206 -22.88 -9.08 -2.03
CA HIS A 206 -23.49 -9.19 -0.70
C HIS A 206 -24.42 -8.03 -0.35
N VAL A 207 -24.51 -7.00 -1.19
CA VAL A 207 -25.36 -5.82 -0.94
C VAL A 207 -26.59 -5.93 -1.84
N MET A 208 -27.77 -5.91 -1.23
CA MET A 208 -29.05 -5.93 -1.93
C MET A 208 -29.84 -4.70 -1.50
N ILE A 209 -30.28 -3.88 -2.46
CA ILE A 209 -31.07 -2.67 -2.21
C ILE A 209 -32.40 -2.74 -2.96
N GLY A 210 -33.42 -2.05 -2.45
CA GLY A 210 -34.76 -2.06 -3.02
C GLY A 210 -35.51 -3.38 -2.84
N ASP A 211 -36.55 -3.56 -3.64
CA ASP A 211 -37.36 -4.78 -3.69
C ASP A 211 -36.75 -5.85 -4.62
N GLY A 212 -35.60 -5.53 -5.22
CA GLY A 212 -34.88 -6.38 -6.17
C GLY A 212 -34.16 -7.53 -5.48
N SER A 213 -34.26 -8.72 -6.06
CA SER A 213 -33.52 -9.91 -5.62
C SER A 213 -32.07 -9.95 -6.14
N GLY A 214 -31.53 -8.81 -6.59
CA GLY A 214 -30.23 -8.73 -7.27
C GLY A 214 -29.17 -8.06 -6.40
N ALA A 215 -27.91 -8.49 -6.59
CA ALA A 215 -26.76 -7.79 -6.07
C ALA A 215 -26.69 -6.35 -6.60
N LEU A 216 -26.24 -5.42 -5.76
CA LEU A 216 -26.04 -4.02 -6.13
C LEU A 216 -25.00 -3.93 -7.26
N ARG A 217 -25.39 -3.24 -8.34
CA ARG A 217 -24.54 -2.98 -9.50
C ARG A 217 -24.41 -1.48 -9.70
N ALA A 218 -23.21 -1.04 -10.02
CA ALA A 218 -22.95 0.34 -10.41
C ALA A 218 -22.12 0.36 -11.69
N SER A 219 -22.55 1.17 -12.67
CA SER A 219 -21.73 1.41 -13.85
C SER A 219 -20.49 2.22 -13.50
N HIS A 220 -20.60 3.11 -12.51
CA HIS A 220 -19.53 3.99 -12.08
C HIS A 220 -19.62 4.26 -10.57
N VAL A 221 -18.52 4.13 -9.85
CA VAL A 221 -18.35 4.65 -8.49
C VAL A 221 -17.15 5.59 -8.46
N LYS A 222 -17.32 6.83 -8.02
CA LYS A 222 -16.23 7.80 -7.96
C LYS A 222 -16.29 8.58 -6.68
N GLY A 223 -15.16 8.72 -6.00
CA GLY A 223 -15.14 9.45 -4.75
C GLY A 223 -13.78 9.53 -4.08
N GLN A 224 -13.83 9.96 -2.82
CA GLN A 224 -12.67 10.19 -1.98
C GLN A 224 -12.78 9.39 -0.69
N ALA A 225 -11.63 8.97 -0.17
CA ALA A 225 -11.54 8.41 1.15
C ALA A 225 -10.33 8.96 1.90
N ARG A 226 -10.42 8.96 3.22
CA ARG A 226 -9.34 9.31 4.13
C ARG A 226 -9.00 8.13 5.01
N LEU A 227 -7.72 7.79 5.09
CA LEU A 227 -7.20 6.88 6.09
C LEU A 227 -6.77 7.69 7.31
N HIS A 228 -7.26 7.35 8.49
CA HIS A 228 -6.77 7.86 9.75
C HIS A 228 -7.04 6.81 10.85
N ASP A 229 -6.09 6.58 11.75
CA ASP A 229 -6.24 5.67 12.90
C ASP A 229 -6.76 4.25 12.55
N GLY A 230 -6.43 3.75 11.35
CA GLY A 230 -6.87 2.44 10.85
C GLY A 230 -8.34 2.38 10.42
N GLN A 231 -9.00 3.54 10.32
CA GLN A 231 -10.31 3.72 9.72
C GLN A 231 -10.18 4.42 8.36
N ILE A 232 -11.03 4.00 7.44
CA ILE A 232 -11.19 4.56 6.10
C ILE A 232 -12.52 5.31 6.13
N GLU A 233 -12.47 6.63 6.18
CA GLU A 233 -13.62 7.51 6.07
C GLU A 233 -13.90 7.76 4.59
N ILE A 234 -15.12 7.48 4.13
CA ILE A 234 -15.56 7.65 2.74
C ILE A 234 -16.43 8.91 2.67
N THR A 235 -16.02 9.86 1.83
CA THR A 235 -16.69 11.14 1.66
C THR A 235 -16.80 11.47 0.17
N ASP A 236 -17.72 12.37 -0.20
CA ASP A 236 -17.85 12.88 -1.57
C ASP A 236 -17.87 11.79 -2.64
N THR A 237 -18.53 10.66 -2.35
CA THR A 237 -18.54 9.49 -3.22
C THR A 237 -19.89 9.34 -3.89
N HIS A 238 -19.89 9.25 -5.21
CA HIS A 238 -21.09 9.03 -6.01
C HIS A 238 -21.05 7.64 -6.63
N LEU A 239 -22.20 6.95 -6.54
CA LEU A 239 -22.43 5.63 -7.11
C LEU A 239 -23.58 5.75 -8.12
N ILE A 240 -23.31 5.40 -9.37
CA ILE A 240 -24.29 5.42 -10.45
C ILE A 240 -24.74 3.98 -10.70
N SER A 241 -25.99 3.68 -10.37
CA SER A 241 -26.62 2.39 -10.60
C SER A 241 -27.76 2.48 -11.61
N PRO A 242 -28.24 1.36 -12.18
CA PRO A 242 -29.46 1.35 -12.99
C PRO A 242 -30.68 1.92 -12.26
N ASP A 243 -30.73 1.75 -10.93
CA ASP A 243 -31.80 2.23 -10.06
C ASP A 243 -31.59 3.70 -9.63
N GLY A 244 -30.60 4.40 -10.18
CA GLY A 244 -30.36 5.83 -9.92
C GLY A 244 -28.99 6.12 -9.32
N THR A 245 -28.77 7.41 -9.04
CA THR A 245 -27.52 7.91 -8.45
C THR A 245 -27.64 7.98 -6.94
N TYR A 246 -26.63 7.48 -6.24
CA TYR A 246 -26.50 7.49 -4.79
C TYR A 246 -25.25 8.27 -4.39
N GLU A 247 -25.34 8.98 -3.28
CA GLU A 247 -24.19 9.47 -2.54
C GLU A 247 -23.86 8.43 -1.46
N LEU A 248 -22.60 8.03 -1.40
CA LEU A 248 -22.05 7.05 -0.50
C LEU A 248 -21.17 7.77 0.53
N THR A 249 -21.48 7.57 1.80
CA THR A 249 -20.68 8.12 2.91
C THR A 249 -20.55 7.07 4.01
N GLY A 250 -19.56 7.22 4.88
CA GLY A 250 -19.45 6.39 6.08
C GLY A 250 -18.02 5.95 6.33
N THR A 251 -17.86 4.82 7.02
CA THR A 251 -16.56 4.30 7.43
C THR A 251 -16.39 2.82 7.13
N ALA A 252 -15.16 2.43 6.84
CA ALA A 252 -14.73 1.04 6.82
C ALA A 252 -13.46 0.88 7.67
N SER A 253 -13.26 -0.29 8.27
CA SER A 253 -12.08 -0.57 9.08
C SER A 253 -11.21 -1.65 8.44
N LEU A 254 -9.91 -1.65 8.78
CA LEU A 254 -8.99 -2.73 8.40
C LEU A 254 -9.35 -4.09 9.01
N LYS A 255 -10.33 -4.13 9.92
CA LYS A 255 -10.90 -5.38 10.47
C LYS A 255 -12.09 -5.89 9.66
N ARG A 256 -12.32 -5.33 8.46
CA ARG A 256 -13.42 -5.70 7.54
C ARG A 256 -14.80 -5.35 8.07
N GLU A 257 -14.89 -4.38 8.97
CA GLU A 257 -16.18 -3.82 9.42
C GLU A 257 -16.54 -2.62 8.55
N VAL A 258 -17.83 -2.47 8.26
CA VAL A 258 -18.38 -1.37 7.47
C VAL A 258 -19.57 -0.73 8.18
N ASP A 259 -19.66 0.59 8.06
CA ASP A 259 -20.82 1.39 8.43
C ASP A 259 -20.98 2.48 7.37
N LEU A 260 -21.76 2.16 6.34
CA LEU A 260 -21.94 2.97 5.15
C LEU A 260 -23.39 3.42 5.02
N LYS A 261 -23.59 4.58 4.41
CA LYS A 261 -24.89 5.16 4.11
C LYS A 261 -24.95 5.48 2.63
N LEU A 262 -25.99 4.98 1.97
CA LEU A 262 -26.35 5.35 0.60
C LEU A 262 -27.57 6.26 0.64
N THR A 263 -27.41 7.49 0.20
CA THR A 263 -28.48 8.46 0.06
C THR A 263 -28.77 8.68 -1.41
N ARG A 264 -30.01 8.44 -1.84
CA ARG A 264 -30.38 8.63 -3.25
C ARG A 264 -30.37 10.13 -3.58
N VAL A 265 -29.67 10.50 -4.64
CA VAL A 265 -29.65 11.86 -5.17
C VAL A 265 -30.93 12.05 -5.97
N SER A 266 -31.96 12.66 -5.36
CA SER A 266 -33.28 12.86 -5.97
C SER A 266 -33.66 14.34 -6.00
N ASN A 267 -34.25 14.76 -7.13
CA ASN A 267 -34.94 16.05 -7.31
C ASN A 267 -36.47 15.95 -7.06
N GLY A 268 -36.96 14.82 -6.54
CA GLY A 268 -38.37 14.50 -6.31
C GLY A 268 -38.63 13.85 -4.93
N PRO A 269 -39.83 13.28 -4.68
CA PRO A 269 -40.19 12.75 -3.36
C PRO A 269 -39.19 11.70 -2.86
N THR A 270 -38.99 11.69 -1.54
CA THR A 270 -37.92 11.00 -0.81
C THR A 270 -38.00 9.48 -0.98
N GLU A 271 -37.28 8.95 -1.95
CA GLU A 271 -37.01 7.51 -2.05
C GLU A 271 -36.06 7.06 -0.92
N PRO A 272 -36.16 5.81 -0.45
CA PRO A 272 -35.39 5.34 0.68
C PRO A 272 -33.89 5.32 0.37
N GLY A 273 -33.10 5.98 1.21
CA GLY A 273 -31.67 5.66 1.35
C GLY A 273 -31.48 4.35 2.13
N TYR A 274 -30.25 3.86 2.22
CA TYR A 274 -29.91 2.60 2.88
C TYR A 274 -28.74 2.79 3.82
N SER A 275 -28.76 2.08 4.95
CA SER A 275 -27.61 1.86 5.82
C SER A 275 -27.06 0.46 5.56
N ILE A 276 -25.75 0.34 5.44
CA ILE A 276 -25.02 -0.92 5.25
C ILE A 276 -24.04 -1.05 6.41
N GLY A 277 -24.37 -1.90 7.37
CA GLY A 277 -23.55 -2.15 8.55
C GLY A 277 -23.04 -3.59 8.63
N GLY A 278 -22.08 -3.87 9.50
CA GLY A 278 -21.62 -5.23 9.80
C GLY A 278 -20.25 -5.53 9.21
N THR A 279 -20.03 -6.74 8.72
CA THR A 279 -18.75 -7.14 8.10
C THR A 279 -18.86 -7.14 6.58
N LEU A 280 -17.74 -7.01 5.87
CA LEU A 280 -17.70 -7.10 4.40
C LEU A 280 -18.28 -8.42 3.86
N GLU A 281 -18.08 -9.53 4.60
CA GLU A 281 -18.55 -10.88 4.23
C GLU A 281 -20.06 -11.05 4.48
N ALA A 282 -20.62 -10.33 5.46
CA ALA A 282 -22.02 -10.44 5.87
C ALA A 282 -22.61 -9.07 6.19
N PRO A 283 -22.69 -8.17 5.20
CA PRO A 283 -23.25 -6.84 5.40
C PRO A 283 -24.76 -6.94 5.64
N ARG A 284 -25.26 -6.09 6.52
CA ARG A 284 -26.67 -5.91 6.83
C ARG A 284 -27.14 -4.63 6.20
N VAL A 285 -28.04 -4.75 5.24
CA VAL A 285 -28.66 -3.61 4.56
C VAL A 285 -30.01 -3.31 5.20
N VAL A 286 -30.22 -2.07 5.62
CA VAL A 286 -31.47 -1.60 6.23
C VAL A 286 -31.90 -0.29 5.55
N PRO A 287 -33.17 -0.13 5.13
CA PRO A 287 -33.67 1.14 4.64
C PRO A 287 -33.57 2.24 5.71
N LEU A 288 -33.03 3.41 5.36
CA LEU A 288 -32.94 4.57 6.25
C LEU A 288 -34.34 5.13 6.53
N SER A 289 -34.61 5.48 7.79
CA SER A 289 -35.86 6.18 8.14
C SER A 289 -35.90 7.59 7.55
N ARG A 290 -37.11 8.14 7.34
CA ARG A 290 -37.28 9.52 6.82
C ARG A 290 -36.60 10.58 7.71
N THR A 291 -36.50 10.33 9.01
CA THR A 291 -35.86 11.19 10.01
C THR A 291 -34.33 11.24 9.86
N GLU A 292 -33.70 10.09 9.60
CA GLU A 292 -32.24 9.99 9.40
C GLU A 292 -31.82 10.62 8.06
N GLN A 293 -32.64 10.48 7.02
CA GLN A 293 -32.42 11.12 5.73
C GLN A 293 -32.48 12.66 5.80
N ALA A 294 -33.27 13.22 6.73
CA ALA A 294 -33.38 14.67 6.92
C ALA A 294 -32.18 15.27 7.67
N GLN A 295 -31.47 14.49 8.49
CA GLN A 295 -30.27 14.93 9.21
C GLN A 295 -29.01 14.92 8.35
N LEU A 296 -28.95 14.05 7.33
CA LEU A 296 -27.82 13.95 6.40
C LEU A 296 -27.81 15.04 5.31
N LYS A 297 -28.94 15.76 5.11
CA LYS A 297 -29.05 16.87 4.16
C LYS A 297 -28.66 18.24 4.74
N ARG A 298 -28.17 18.30 5.99
CA ARG A 298 -27.72 19.53 6.67
C ARG A 298 -26.21 19.59 6.73
#